data_AF-I3SUY8-F1
#
_entry.id   AF-I3SUY8-F1
#
_cell.length_a   1.000
_cell.length_b   1.000
_cell.length_c   1.000
_cell.angle_alpha   90.00
_cell.angle_beta   90.00
_cell.angle_gamma   90.00
#
_symmetry.space_group_name_H-M   'P 1'
#
loop_
_entity.id
_entity.type
_entity.pdbx_description
1 polymer ?
#
loop_
_entity_poly.entity_id
_entity_poly.type
_entity_poly.pdbx_seq_one_letter_code
_entity_poly.pdbx_strand_id
1 'polypeptide(L)' 'MKNAKEVDLYLLPQPAFPTGGLYFKNKTWVKETKGKHVVIHNNYIVGFEKKIKRFRDYGLWLVDDHAKESPLGTL' A
#
# COMPACT_ATOMS: atom_id res chain seq x y z
N MET A 1 -35.23 -6.53 -8.52
CA MET A 1 -34.28 -6.30 -7.42
C MET A 1 -32.90 -6.73 -7.89
N LYS A 2 -31.91 -5.83 -7.93
CA LYS A 2 -30.51 -6.21 -8.14
C LYS A 2 -30.00 -6.73 -6.80
N ASN A 3 -29.78 -8.03 -6.69
CA ASN A 3 -29.08 -8.58 -5.52
C ASN A 3 -27.70 -7.93 -5.48
N ALA A 4 -27.37 -7.27 -4.36
CA ALA A 4 -25.99 -6.86 -4.11
C ALA A 4 -25.15 -8.13 -4.20
N LYS A 5 -24.22 -8.18 -5.16
CA LYS A 5 -23.34 -9.34 -5.35
C LYS A 5 -22.72 -9.68 -3.99
N GLU A 6 -22.83 -10.93 -3.55
CA GLU A 6 -22.08 -11.41 -2.39
C GLU A 6 -20.60 -11.10 -2.64
N VAL A 7 -19.97 -10.44 -1.66
CA VAL A 7 -18.55 -10.08 -1.72
C VAL A 7 -17.82 -11.00 -0.76
N ASP A 8 -16.86 -11.77 -1.30
CA ASP A 8 -15.99 -12.59 -0.47
C ASP A 8 -15.01 -11.71 0.30
N LEU A 9 -14.95 -11.93 1.62
CA LEU A 9 -14.04 -11.22 2.50
C LEU A 9 -12.93 -12.16 2.96
N TYR A 10 -11.67 -11.76 2.72
CA TYR A 10 -10.50 -12.48 3.18
C TYR A 10 -9.63 -11.59 4.06
N LEU A 11 -9.17 -12.13 5.18
CA LEU A 11 -8.19 -11.46 6.03
C LEU A 11 -6.78 -11.77 5.52
N LEU A 12 -6.04 -10.71 5.21
CA LEU A 12 -4.65 -10.84 4.82
C LEU A 12 -3.76 -11.13 6.04
N PRO A 13 -2.79 -12.07 5.94
CA PRO A 13 -1.95 -12.45 7.07
C PRO A 13 -1.01 -11.32 7.48
N GLN A 14 -1.05 -10.95 8.77
CA GLN A 14 -0.26 -9.84 9.32
C GLN A 14 1.26 -9.95 9.10
N PRO A 15 1.91 -11.14 9.11
CA PRO A 15 3.34 -11.25 8.76
C PRO A 15 3.66 -10.81 7.33
N ALA A 16 2.73 -11.03 6.39
CA ALA A 16 2.88 -10.64 4.99
C ALA A 16 2.42 -9.20 4.72
N PHE A 17 1.40 -8.76 5.45
CA PHE A 17 0.76 -7.45 5.27
C PHE A 17 0.74 -6.60 6.56
N PRO A 18 1.89 -6.32 7.19
CA PRO A 18 1.91 -5.59 8.45
C PRO A 18 1.53 -4.13 8.29
N THR A 19 1.07 -3.52 9.38
CA THR A 19 0.97 -2.06 9.47
C THR A 19 2.36 -1.43 9.55
N GLY A 20 2.49 -0.19 9.08
CA GLY A 20 3.73 0.56 9.16
C GLY A 20 4.19 0.76 10.60
N GLY A 21 3.27 0.97 11.55
CA GLY A 21 3.61 1.07 12.96
C GLY A 21 4.29 -0.19 13.49
N LEU A 22 3.73 -1.37 13.18
CA LEU A 22 4.30 -2.66 13.59
C LEU A 22 5.68 -2.87 12.97
N TYR A 23 5.81 -2.63 11.66
CA TYR A 23 7.07 -2.82 10.94
C TYR A 23 8.16 -1.82 11.37
N PHE A 24 7.88 -0.52 11.45
CA PHE A 24 8.92 0.49 11.72
C PHE A 24 9.27 0.63 13.21
N LYS A 25 8.38 0.24 14.13
CA LYS A 25 8.60 0.45 15.57
C LYS A 25 8.97 -0.83 16.33
N ASN A 26 8.51 -2.01 15.89
CA ASN A 26 8.77 -3.27 16.60
C ASN A 26 9.89 -4.08 15.93
N LYS A 27 11.14 -3.83 16.36
CA LYS A 27 12.34 -4.48 15.78
C LYS A 27 12.39 -5.99 16.01
N THR A 28 11.92 -6.47 17.16
CA THR A 28 11.90 -7.92 17.48
C THR A 28 10.97 -8.65 16.52
N TRP A 29 9.75 -8.15 16.36
CA TRP A 29 8.78 -8.75 15.45
C TRP A 29 9.29 -8.80 14.01
N VAL A 30 9.90 -7.72 13.50
CA VAL A 30 10.51 -7.68 12.16
C VAL A 30 11.61 -8.73 12.00
N LYS A 31 12.43 -8.95 13.03
CA LYS A 31 13.47 -9.98 12.99
C LYS A 31 12.86 -11.39 12.89
N GLU A 32 11.82 -11.66 13.67
CA GLU A 32 11.14 -12.97 13.70
C GLU A 32 10.34 -13.28 12.44
N THR A 33 9.88 -12.25 11.74
CA THR A 33 9.05 -12.37 10.54
C THR A 33 9.80 -12.01 9.25
N LYS A 34 11.13 -11.85 9.35
CA LYS A 34 12.01 -11.55 8.22
C LYS A 34 11.80 -12.54 7.07
N GLY A 35 11.64 -12.01 5.86
CA GLY A 35 11.40 -12.81 4.64
C GLY A 35 9.93 -13.18 4.38
N LYS A 36 9.00 -12.88 5.31
CA LYS A 36 7.56 -13.11 5.10
C LYS A 36 6.82 -11.89 4.57
N HIS A 37 7.43 -10.71 4.63
CA HIS A 37 6.82 -9.43 4.28
C HIS A 37 6.64 -9.29 2.76
N VAL A 38 5.42 -8.97 2.33
CA VAL A 38 5.09 -8.70 0.93
C VAL A 38 4.81 -7.21 0.73
N VAL A 39 3.88 -6.64 1.50
CA VAL A 39 3.52 -5.21 1.44
C VAL A 39 3.34 -4.64 2.84
N ILE A 40 3.95 -3.49 3.12
CA ILE A 40 3.80 -2.79 4.40
C ILE A 40 2.81 -1.65 4.24
N HIS A 41 1.72 -1.67 5.01
CA HIS A 41 0.70 -0.64 5.00
C HIS A 41 1.19 0.61 5.75
N ASN A 42 1.81 1.54 5.03
CA ASN A 42 2.39 2.74 5.64
C ASN A 42 1.45 3.95 5.55
N ASN A 43 0.53 4.08 6.50
CA ASN A 43 -0.40 5.21 6.58
C ASN A 43 0.20 6.48 7.21
N TYR A 44 1.51 6.54 7.47
CA TYR A 44 2.11 7.61 8.30
C TYR A 44 2.58 8.86 7.53
N ILE A 45 2.29 8.96 6.23
CA ILE A 45 2.64 10.14 5.44
C ILE A 45 1.40 11.00 5.28
N VAL A 46 1.33 12.06 6.08
CA VAL A 46 0.30 13.08 5.99
C VAL A 46 0.76 14.16 5.00
N GLY A 47 -0.13 14.57 4.10
CA GLY A 47 0.16 15.60 3.08
C GLY A 47 0.60 15.03 1.73
N PHE A 48 0.04 15.60 0.66
CA PHE A 48 0.25 15.17 -0.72
C PHE A 48 1.73 15.28 -1.14
N GLU A 49 2.37 16.40 -0.85
CA GLU A 49 3.77 16.68 -1.22
C GLU A 49 4.75 15.68 -0.58
N LYS A 50 4.56 15.37 0.70
CA LYS A 50 5.41 14.40 1.42
C LYS A 50 5.25 12.99 0.86
N LYS A 51 4.04 12.63 0.40
CA LYS A 51 3.81 11.37 -0.31
C LYS A 51 4.57 11.38 -1.63
N ILE A 52 4.31 12.35 -2.50
CA ILE A 52 4.98 12.46 -3.81
C ILE A 52 6.50 12.42 -3.66
N LYS A 53 7.07 13.22 -2.76
CA LYS A 53 8.51 13.26 -2.52
C LYS A 53 9.05 11.87 -2.18
N ARG A 54 8.44 11.16 -1.21
CA ARG A 54 8.89 9.82 -0.83
C ARG A 54 8.76 8.82 -1.99
N PHE A 55 7.65 8.82 -2.71
CA PHE A 55 7.50 7.90 -3.83
C PHE A 55 8.58 8.15 -4.89
N ARG A 56 8.91 9.41 -5.18
CA ARG A 56 10.00 9.76 -6.11
C ARG A 56 11.38 9.40 -5.57
N ASP A 57 11.70 9.77 -4.33
CA ASP A 57 13.01 9.51 -3.70
C ASP A 57 13.39 8.02 -3.69
N TYR A 58 12.38 7.14 -3.56
CA TYR A 58 12.57 5.69 -3.47
C TYR A 58 12.26 4.95 -4.79
N GLY A 59 12.02 5.67 -5.89
CA GLY A 59 11.68 5.04 -7.18
C GLY A 59 10.35 4.27 -7.19
N LEU A 60 9.45 4.58 -6.26
CA LEU A 60 8.12 3.98 -6.14
C LEU A 60 7.05 4.78 -6.89
N TRP A 61 7.41 5.92 -7.48
CA TRP A 61 6.52 6.74 -8.30
C TRP A 61 6.41 6.13 -9.70
N LEU A 62 5.62 5.07 -9.80
CA LEU A 62 5.34 4.38 -11.07
C LEU A 62 4.34 5.22 -11.86
N VAL A 63 4.84 5.94 -12.86
CA VAL A 63 4.02 6.64 -13.85
C VAL A 63 3.93 5.69 -15.04
N ASP A 64 2.76 5.12 -15.27
CA ASP A 64 2.47 4.40 -16.50
C ASP A 64 2.57 5.38 -17.68
N ASP A 65 2.97 4.90 -18.86
CA ASP A 65 2.89 5.67 -20.11
C ASP A 65 1.44 6.16 -20.36
N HIS A 66 0.45 5.44 -19.82
CA HIS A 66 -0.96 5.81 -19.79
C HIS A 66 -1.37 6.77 -18.67
N ALA A 67 -0.44 7.36 -17.90
CA ALA A 67 -0.80 8.22 -16.75
C ALA A 67 -1.58 9.50 -17.13
N LYS A 68 -1.62 9.87 -18.42
CA LYS A 68 -2.47 10.96 -18.95
C LYS A 68 -3.86 10.49 -19.37
N GLU A 69 -4.07 9.19 -19.47
CA GLU A 69 -5.33 8.57 -19.81
C GLU A 69 -6.02 8.21 -18.49
N SER A 70 -6.98 9.04 -18.08
CA SER A 70 -7.78 8.66 -16.92
C SER A 70 -8.69 7.48 -17.30
N PRO A 71 -8.89 6.48 -16.41
CA PRO A 71 -9.87 5.41 -16.63
C PRO A 71 -11.31 5.93 -16.79
N LEU A 72 -11.53 7.21 -16.48
CA LEU A 72 -12.81 7.93 -16.55
C LEU A 72 -12.86 8.92 -17.73
N GLY A 73 -11.85 8.91 -18.63
CA GLY A 73 -11.74 9.82 -19.78
C GLY A 73 -10.70 10.94 -19.59
N THR A 74 -10.37 11.65 -20.67
CA THR A 74 -9.45 12.80 -20.68
C THR A 74 -9.96 13.94 -19.81
N LEU A 75 -9.05 14.54 -19.03
CA LEU A 75 -9.26 15.77 -18.26
C LEU A 75 -9.63 16.95 -19.15
#